data_AF-A0A533WLJ1-F1
#
_entry.id   AF-A0A533WLJ1-F1
#
_cell.length_a   1.000
_cell.length_b   1.000
_cell.length_c   1.000
_cell.angle_alpha   90.00
_cell.angle_beta   90.00
_cell.angle_gamma   90.00
#
_symmetry.space_group_name_H-M   'P 1'
#
loop_
_entity.id
_entity.type
_entity.pdbx_description
1 polymer ?
#
loop_
_entity_poly.entity_id
_entity_poly.type
_entity_poly.pdbx_seq_one_letter_code
_entity_poly.pdbx_strand_id
1 'polypeptide(L)'
;MRISELCKMIEDSIRSGRYPLDTDVQKKLAAALQVINRSDGEDLKGSNIRIETRVQELYVVSNYVPNIEHLPGVIELDIIDSFKMICRKLERLDHGIQMK
;
A
#
# COMPACT_ATOMS: atom_id res chain seq x y z
N MET A 1 18.94 0.25 0.19
CA MET A 1 17.69 -0.53 0.12
C MET A 1 17.00 -0.14 -1.16
N ARG A 2 16.59 -1.10 -1.99
CA ARG A 2 15.86 -0.80 -3.22
C ARG A 2 14.38 -0.52 -2.90
N ILE A 3 13.74 0.37 -3.65
CA ILE A 3 12.31 0.67 -3.45
C ILE A 3 11.47 -0.60 -3.64
N SER A 4 11.74 -1.41 -4.65
CA SER A 4 11.05 -2.69 -4.90
C SER A 4 11.22 -3.69 -3.74
N GLU A 5 12.40 -3.74 -3.12
CA GLU A 5 12.64 -4.58 -1.93
C GLU A 5 11.78 -4.11 -0.76
N LEU A 6 11.74 -2.81 -0.49
CA LEU A 6 10.87 -2.23 0.55
C LEU A 6 9.39 -2.55 0.28
N CYS A 7 8.94 -2.34 -0.96
CA CYS A 7 7.57 -2.65 -1.37
C CYS A 7 7.23 -4.12 -1.08
N LYS A 8 8.13 -5.04 -1.46
CA LYS A 8 7.93 -6.48 -1.24
C LYS A 8 7.90 -6.84 0.25
N MET A 9 8.79 -6.25 1.05
CA MET A 9 8.82 -6.47 2.49
C MET A 9 7.53 -6.04 3.17
N ILE A 10 6.96 -4.90 2.78
CA ILE A 10 5.71 -4.39 3.33
C ILE A 10 4.53 -5.26 2.88
N GLU A 11 4.47 -5.60 1.59
CA GLU A 11 3.48 -6.52 1.02
C GLU A 11 3.44 -7.85 1.78
N ASP A 12 4.60 -8.47 1.99
CA ASP A 12 4.71 -9.75 2.68
C ASP A 12 4.35 -9.63 4.17
N SER A 13 4.69 -8.51 4.81
CA SER A 13 4.36 -8.26 6.22
C SER A 13 2.85 -8.13 6.46
N ILE A 14 2.14 -7.45 5.56
CA ILE A 14 0.68 -7.35 5.63
C ILE A 14 0.04 -8.72 5.36
N ARG A 15 0.50 -9.44 4.32
CA ARG A 15 -0.01 -10.78 3.98
C ARG A 15 0.24 -11.82 5.08
N SER A 16 1.35 -11.73 5.79
CA SER A 16 1.69 -12.65 6.88
C SER A 16 1.00 -12.30 8.21
N GLY A 17 0.17 -11.25 8.25
CA GLY A 17 -0.55 -10.85 9.46
C GLY A 17 0.33 -10.17 10.51
N ARG A 18 1.47 -9.56 10.14
CA ARG A 18 2.26 -8.75 11.09
C ARG A 18 1.54 -7.47 11.52
N TYR A 19 0.56 -7.03 10.73
CA TYR A 19 -0.27 -5.87 11.02
C TYR A 19 -1.67 -6.27 11.47
N PRO A 20 -2.27 -5.57 12.45
CA PRO A 20 -3.64 -5.82 12.85
C PRO A 20 -4.60 -5.45 11.71
N LEU A 21 -5.31 -6.47 11.21
CA LEU A 21 -6.37 -6.32 10.23
C LEU A 21 -7.72 -6.42 10.94
N ASP A 22 -8.43 -5.30 10.97
CA ASP A 22 -9.56 -5.05 11.89
C ASP A 22 -10.85 -5.75 11.45
N THR A 23 -10.93 -6.16 10.17
CA THR A 23 -12.13 -6.73 9.57
C THR A 23 -11.81 -8.00 8.78
N ASP A 24 -12.80 -8.88 8.64
CA ASP A 24 -12.64 -10.09 7.83
C ASP A 24 -12.45 -9.75 6.34
N VAL A 25 -12.98 -8.61 5.88
CA VAL A 25 -12.73 -8.10 4.53
C VAL A 25 -11.25 -7.77 4.33
N GLN A 26 -10.62 -7.05 5.27
CA GLN A 26 -9.18 -6.78 5.21
C GLN A 26 -8.37 -8.08 5.19
N LYS A 27 -8.69 -9.06 6.04
CA LYS A 27 -8.00 -10.36 6.07
C LYS A 27 -8.12 -11.12 4.74
N LYS A 28 -9.33 -11.17 4.16
CA LYS A 28 -9.58 -11.82 2.87
C LYS A 28 -8.83 -11.13 1.73
N LEU A 29 -8.80 -9.80 1.74
CA LEU A 29 -8.17 -8.99 0.69
C LEU A 29 -6.66 -8.86 0.82
N ALA A 30 -6.07 -9.15 1.98
CA ALA A 30 -4.63 -9.07 2.19
C ALA A 30 -3.84 -9.93 1.17
N ALA A 31 -4.35 -11.12 0.83
CA ALA A 31 -3.74 -11.98 -0.18
C ALA A 31 -3.69 -11.35 -1.59
N ALA A 32 -4.60 -10.42 -1.89
CA ALA A 32 -4.69 -9.71 -3.15
C ALA A 32 -3.95 -8.35 -3.17
N LEU A 33 -3.41 -7.90 -2.02
CA LEU A 33 -2.62 -6.67 -1.94
C LEU A 33 -1.39 -6.78 -2.85
N GLN A 34 -1.10 -5.74 -3.62
CA GLN A 34 0.15 -5.55 -4.33
C GLN A 34 0.75 -4.21 -3.94
N VAL A 35 2.06 -4.17 -3.71
CA VAL A 35 2.81 -2.92 -3.49
C VAL A 35 3.86 -2.78 -4.59
N ILE A 36 3.71 -1.77 -5.44
CA ILE A 36 4.43 -1.69 -6.72
C ILE A 36 5.26 -0.41 -6.77
N ASN A 37 6.55 -0.56 -7.05
CA ASN A 37 7.40 0.59 -7.39
C ASN A 37 6.99 1.15 -8.77
N ARG A 38 6.57 2.41 -8.81
CA ARG A 38 6.26 3.18 -10.03
C ARG A 38 7.26 4.31 -10.27
N SER A 39 8.31 4.38 -9.46
CA SER A 39 9.39 5.33 -9.64
C SER A 39 10.19 5.00 -10.90
N ASP A 40 10.91 5.99 -11.43
CA ASP A 40 11.78 5.78 -12.59
C ASP A 40 13.09 5.05 -12.23
N GLY A 41 13.31 4.77 -10.93
CA GLY A 41 14.49 4.09 -10.41
C GLY A 41 14.19 3.32 -9.12
N GLU A 42 15.25 2.80 -8.51
CA GLU A 42 15.17 1.91 -7.35
C GLU A 42 15.79 2.51 -6.08
N ASP A 43 16.40 3.71 -6.17
CA ASP A 43 17.04 4.34 -5.03
C ASP A 43 16.03 5.12 -4.18
N LEU A 44 15.92 4.75 -2.91
CA LEU A 44 15.09 5.43 -1.91
C LEU A 44 15.59 6.84 -1.55
N LYS A 45 16.76 7.25 -2.05
CA LYS A 45 17.28 8.63 -1.99
C LYS A 45 16.97 9.45 -3.26
N GLY A 46 16.29 8.85 -4.22
CA GLY A 46 15.92 9.50 -5.48
C GLY A 46 14.85 10.58 -5.32
N SER A 47 14.79 11.51 -6.28
CA SER A 47 13.91 12.69 -6.23
C SER A 47 12.46 12.47 -6.67
N ASN A 48 12.06 11.24 -7.05
CA ASN A 48 10.74 10.94 -7.60
C ASN A 48 10.25 9.54 -7.18
N ILE A 49 10.08 9.33 -5.87
CA ILE A 49 9.64 8.04 -5.35
C ILE A 49 8.13 7.95 -5.48
N ARG A 50 7.64 6.99 -6.26
CA ARG A 50 6.22 6.74 -6.50
C ARG A 50 5.91 5.29 -6.20
N ILE A 51 4.99 5.05 -5.28
CA ILE A 51 4.60 3.69 -4.88
C ILE A 51 3.10 3.56 -5.03
N GLU A 52 2.69 2.47 -5.67
CA GLU A 52 1.29 2.12 -5.84
C GLU A 52 0.90 1.02 -4.86
N THR A 53 -0.13 1.29 -4.06
CA THR A 53 -0.82 0.30 -3.23
C THR A 53 -2.07 -0.14 -3.97
N ARG A 54 -2.17 -1.41 -4.36
CA ARG A 54 -3.27 -1.95 -5.17
C ARG A 54 -3.93 -3.13 -4.48
N VAL A 55 -5.26 -3.20 -4.57
CA VAL A 55 -6.05 -4.40 -4.25
C VAL A 55 -7.08 -4.56 -5.35
N GLN A 56 -7.00 -5.67 -6.11
CA GLN A 56 -7.83 -5.89 -7.29
C GLN A 56 -7.72 -4.70 -8.28
N GLU A 57 -8.85 -4.09 -8.66
CA GLU A 57 -8.90 -2.97 -9.62
C GLU A 57 -8.75 -1.58 -8.96
N LEU A 58 -8.71 -1.50 -7.62
CA LEU A 58 -8.55 -0.23 -6.90
C LEU A 58 -7.11 -0.04 -6.44
N TYR A 59 -6.59 1.17 -6.64
CA TYR A 59 -5.25 1.52 -6.24
C TYR A 59 -5.12 2.98 -5.79
N VAL A 60 -4.08 3.24 -5.02
CA VAL A 60 -3.61 4.58 -4.62
C VAL A 60 -2.15 4.68 -5.03
N VAL A 61 -1.76 5.79 -5.66
CA VAL A 61 -0.35 6.10 -5.95
C VAL A 61 0.10 7.23 -5.03
N SER A 62 1.02 6.93 -4.13
CA SER A 62 1.64 7.89 -3.22
C SER A 62 2.99 8.33 -3.77
N ASN A 63 3.26 9.64 -3.68
CA ASN A 63 4.54 10.23 -4.06
C ASN A 63 5.27 10.66 -2.79
N TYR A 64 6.57 10.39 -2.71
CA TYR A 64 7.39 10.69 -1.55
C TYR A 64 8.61 11.53 -1.93
N VAL A 65 9.02 12.41 -1.01
CA VAL A 65 10.24 13.20 -1.14
C VAL A 65 11.39 12.56 -0.36
N PRO A 66 12.62 12.53 -0.89
CA PRO A 66 13.74 11.75 -0.34
C PRO A 66 14.30 12.21 1.02
N ASN A 67 13.85 13.37 1.54
CA ASN A 67 14.39 13.97 2.76
C ASN A 67 13.45 13.83 3.97
N ILE A 68 12.46 12.93 3.90
CA ILE A 68 11.63 12.58 5.05
C ILE A 68 12.47 11.74 6.02
N GLU A 69 12.52 12.16 7.28
CA GLU A 69 13.16 11.38 8.33
C GLU A 69 12.46 10.03 8.48
N HIS A 70 13.24 8.94 8.54
CA HIS A 70 12.71 7.57 8.55
C HIS A 70 11.75 7.25 7.38
N LEU A 71 12.01 7.78 6.19
CA LEU A 71 11.20 7.57 4.98
C LEU A 71 10.70 6.12 4.76
N PRO A 72 11.51 5.04 4.94
CA PRO A 72 10.98 3.67 4.82
C PRO A 72 9.78 3.38 5.73
N GLY A 73 9.83 3.82 6.99
CA GLY A 73 8.75 3.63 7.95
C GLY A 73 7.54 4.49 7.63
N VAL A 74 7.73 5.68 7.08
CA VAL A 74 6.63 6.53 6.60
C VAL A 74 5.92 5.89 5.41
N ILE A 75 6.67 5.36 4.45
CA ILE A 75 6.13 4.59 3.31
C ILE A 75 5.32 3.39 3.81
N GLU A 76 5.87 2.65 4.78
CA GLU A 76 5.20 1.50 5.37
C GLU A 76 3.86 1.85 6.01
N LEU A 77 3.81 2.90 6.82
CA LEU A 77 2.56 3.39 7.44
C LEU A 77 1.53 3.82 6.39
N ASP A 78 1.94 4.60 5.38
CA ASP A 78 1.04 5.08 4.34
C ASP A 78 0.46 3.93 3.49
N ILE A 79 1.26 2.89 3.21
CA ILE A 79 0.79 1.69 2.50
C ILE A 79 -0.26 0.93 3.34
N ILE A 80 -0.05 0.79 4.65
CA ILE A 80 -1.02 0.12 5.55
C ILE A 80 -2.34 0.90 5.57
N ASP A 81 -2.27 2.22 5.69
CA ASP A 81 -3.46 3.08 5.72
C ASP A 81 -4.19 3.08 4.37
N SER A 82 -3.43 3.15 3.27
CA SER A 82 -3.96 3.03 1.91
C SER A 82 -4.63 1.68 1.68
N PHE A 83 -4.02 0.58 2.11
CA PHE A 83 -4.62 -0.76 2.05
C PHE A 83 -5.95 -0.80 2.81
N LYS A 84 -5.97 -0.37 4.07
CA LYS A 84 -7.21 -0.34 4.89
C LYS A 84 -8.28 0.54 4.25
N MET A 85 -7.89 1.67 3.67
CA MET A 85 -8.81 2.55 2.94
C MET A 85 -9.41 1.89 1.70
N ILE A 86 -8.59 1.22 0.90
CA ILE A 86 -9.04 0.48 -0.28
C ILE A 86 -10.01 -0.64 0.12
N CYS A 87 -9.70 -1.42 1.16
CA CYS A 87 -10.59 -2.47 1.66
C CYS A 87 -11.97 -1.90 2.05
N ARG A 88 -12.02 -0.78 2.80
CA ARG A 88 -13.30 -0.11 3.14
C ARG A 88 -14.05 0.37 1.91
N LYS A 89 -13.36 0.77 0.84
CA LYS A 89 -14.01 1.17 -0.42
C LYS A 89 -14.58 -0.04 -1.15
N LEU A 90 -13.83 -1.14 -1.25
CA LEU A 90 -14.29 -2.39 -1.88
C LEU A 90 -15.50 -2.96 -1.14
N GLU A 91 -15.49 -2.99 0.19
CA GLU A 91 -16.62 -3.45 1.01
C GLU A 91 -17.90 -2.65 0.72
N ARG A 92 -17.79 -1.31 0.63
CA ARG A 92 -18.93 -0.45 0.29
C ARG A 92 -19.44 -0.69 -1.13
N LEU A 93 -18.55 -0.93 -2.09
CA LEU A 93 -18.94 -1.22 -3.47
C LEU A 93 -19.66 -2.57 -3.59
N ASP A 94 -19.20 -3.58 -2.85
CA ASP A 94 -19.84 -4.91 -2.79
C ASP A 94 -21.26 -4.83 -2.19
N HIS A 95 -21.46 -3.95 -1.20
CA HIS A 95 -22.78 -3.63 -0.65
C HIS A 95 -23.63 -2.68 -1.52
N GLY A 96 -23.22 -2.41 -2.77
CA GLY A 96 -23.98 -1.58 -3.71
C GLY A 96 -24.00 -0.09 -3.37
N ILE A 97 -23.15 0.38 -2.45
CA ILE A 97 -23.04 1.79 -2.10
C ILE A 97 -22.18 2.48 -3.16
N GLN A 98 -22.82 2.97 -4.21
CA GLN A 98 -22.20 3.84 -5.19
C GLN A 98 -22.24 5.29 -4.69
N MET A 99 -21.07 5.94 -4.64
CA MET A 99 -21.04 7.40 -4.46
C MET A 99 -21.49 8.01 -5.79
N LYS A 100 -22.66 8.66 -5.76
CA LYS A 100 -23.17 9.46 -6.88
C LYS A 100 -22.25 10.65 -7.13
#